data_AF-A0A1H5ZXC6-F1
#
_entry.id   AF-A0A1H5ZXC6-F1
#
_cell.length_a   1.000
_cell.length_b   1.000
_cell.length_c   1.000
_cell.angle_alpha   90.00
_cell.angle_beta   90.00
_cell.angle_gamma   90.00
#
_symmetry.space_group_name_H-M   'P 1'
#
loop_
_entity.id
_entity.type
_entity.pdbx_description
1 polymer ?
#
loop_
_entity_poly.entity_id
_entity_poly.type
_entity_poly.pdbx_seq_one_letter_code
_entity_poly.pdbx_strand_id
1 'polypeptide(L)'
;MNNKNFHSLIHAFCTSEQSILPAKDMDLSKYNLYKIERDALHYNLTLDETILKAKSVYSLQYPNASDSEFIDWFIANFKHTWLTEFCSYEVRDRNDRVHEAYLNILETIYRTQSWMKEEKLCTKVDVMWEERGGNYNLLHQTITLFCDIVLACNQRCEYYISYNLDYRCEEMIGKFFTNTLLRRIYEFTMNDLEPYLNLNSLIVDESDNFIEALKESRDDDFVMASIVPNSKINSGCFL
;
A
#
# COMPACT_ATOMS: atom_id res chain seq x y z
N MET A 1 -13.30 5.85 1.59
CA MET A 1 -13.72 6.11 2.99
C MET A 1 -13.88 7.61 3.18
N ASN A 2 -14.90 8.07 3.92
CA ASN A 2 -15.18 9.49 4.09
C ASN A 2 -14.29 10.07 5.20
N ASN A 3 -13.43 11.05 4.87
CA ASN A 3 -12.47 11.69 5.78
C ASN A 3 -13.07 12.12 7.15
N LYS A 4 -14.35 12.50 7.13
CA LYS A 4 -15.10 12.94 8.31
C LYS A 4 -15.29 11.85 9.37
N ASN A 5 -15.41 10.59 8.96
CA ASN A 5 -15.66 9.48 9.90
C ASN A 5 -14.37 9.13 10.66
N PHE A 6 -13.23 9.16 9.97
CA PHE A 6 -11.93 8.90 10.60
C PHE A 6 -11.52 10.03 11.55
N HIS A 7 -11.73 11.29 11.16
CA HIS A 7 -11.48 12.43 12.03
C HIS A 7 -12.30 12.35 13.33
N SER A 8 -13.58 12.00 13.22
CA SER A 8 -14.46 11.86 14.38
C SER A 8 -13.97 10.75 15.32
N LEU A 9 -13.51 9.62 14.75
CA LEU A 9 -12.93 8.51 15.51
C LEU A 9 -11.69 8.91 16.32
N ILE A 10 -10.73 9.60 15.70
CA ILE A 10 -9.49 10.02 16.38
C ILE A 10 -9.77 11.07 17.45
N HIS A 11 -10.70 11.99 17.18
CA HIS A 11 -11.16 12.95 18.17
C HIS A 11 -11.85 12.26 19.35
N ALA A 12 -12.72 11.28 19.09
CA ALA A 12 -13.38 10.48 20.11
C ALA A 12 -12.35 9.73 20.97
N PHE A 13 -11.32 9.15 20.37
CA PHE A 13 -10.23 8.48 21.10
C PHE A 13 -9.44 9.42 22.02
N CYS A 14 -9.06 10.60 21.51
CA CYS A 14 -8.24 11.54 22.28
C CYS A 14 -9.04 12.21 23.42
N THR A 15 -10.36 12.36 23.24
CA THR A 15 -11.26 12.96 24.24
C THR A 15 -11.88 11.94 25.20
N SER A 16 -11.86 10.64 24.88
CA SER A 16 -12.03 9.58 25.87
C SER A 16 -10.72 9.45 26.64
N GLU A 17 -10.66 10.02 27.85
CA GLU A 17 -9.47 10.02 28.74
C GLU A 17 -8.67 8.71 28.64
N GLN A 18 -7.51 8.77 28.00
CA GLN A 18 -6.76 7.61 27.51
C GLN A 18 -6.25 6.68 28.64
N SER A 19 -6.59 5.39 28.63
CA SER A 19 -5.64 4.27 28.74
C SER A 19 -6.36 2.93 28.86
N ILE A 20 -5.63 1.85 28.57
CA ILE A 20 -6.04 0.46 28.36
C ILE A 20 -6.68 -0.23 29.61
N LEU A 21 -7.06 0.52 30.65
CA LEU A 21 -7.72 -0.01 31.84
C LEU A 21 -8.82 0.94 32.31
N PRO A 22 -9.96 0.44 32.83
CA PRO A 22 -11.00 1.30 33.38
C PRO A 22 -10.44 2.04 34.60
N ALA A 23 -10.00 3.28 34.40
CA ALA A 23 -9.83 4.21 35.49
C ALA A 23 -11.21 4.44 36.14
N LYS A 24 -11.22 4.61 37.47
CA LYS A 24 -12.46 4.73 38.26
C LYS A 24 -13.41 5.85 37.82
N ASP A 25 -12.92 6.77 36.99
CA ASP A 25 -13.62 7.99 36.57
C ASP A 25 -13.87 8.06 35.06
N MET A 26 -13.66 6.97 34.31
CA MET A 26 -13.85 6.95 32.86
C MET A 26 -15.34 7.14 32.50
N ASP A 27 -15.62 8.13 31.65
CA ASP A 27 -16.94 8.30 31.02
C ASP A 27 -17.20 7.15 30.04
N LEU A 28 -17.77 6.06 30.59
CA LEU A 28 -18.14 4.84 29.87
C LEU A 28 -19.01 5.12 28.64
N SER A 29 -19.75 6.22 28.62
CA SER A 29 -20.60 6.56 27.47
C SER A 29 -19.77 6.95 26.24
N LYS A 30 -18.72 7.75 26.43
CA LYS A 30 -17.83 8.21 25.35
C LYS A 30 -16.91 7.09 24.84
N TYR A 31 -16.36 6.29 25.73
CA TYR A 31 -15.52 5.15 25.33
C TYR A 31 -16.31 4.10 24.55
N ASN A 32 -17.55 3.80 24.95
CA ASN A 32 -18.42 2.89 24.21
C ASN A 32 -18.77 3.43 22.82
N LEU A 33 -19.02 4.75 22.70
CA LEU A 33 -19.25 5.38 21.40
C LEU A 33 -18.02 5.24 20.49
N TYR A 34 -16.83 5.55 21.01
CA TYR A 34 -15.57 5.33 20.30
C TYR A 34 -15.42 3.89 19.82
N LYS A 35 -15.67 2.91 20.69
CA LYS A 35 -15.57 1.49 20.34
C LYS A 35 -16.52 1.10 19.21
N ILE A 36 -17.77 1.57 19.26
CA ILE A 36 -18.77 1.33 18.21
C ILE A 36 -18.30 1.95 16.88
N GLU A 37 -17.81 3.19 16.89
CA GLU A 37 -17.29 3.85 15.70
C GLU A 37 -16.04 3.16 15.14
N ARG A 38 -15.13 2.73 16.02
CA ARG A 38 -13.92 1.99 15.65
C ARG A 38 -14.27 0.68 14.95
N ASP A 39 -15.15 -0.11 15.56
CA ASP A 39 -15.57 -1.41 15.05
C ASP A 39 -16.37 -1.24 13.74
N ALA A 40 -17.20 -0.20 13.62
CA ALA A 40 -17.94 0.14 12.39
C ALA A 40 -17.02 0.56 11.23
N LEU A 41 -15.85 1.11 11.53
CA LEU A 41 -14.79 1.43 10.58
C LEU A 41 -13.77 0.30 10.41
N HIS A 42 -14.02 -0.86 11.03
CA HIS A 42 -13.19 -2.07 11.07
C HIS A 42 -11.74 -1.86 11.55
N TYR A 43 -11.52 -0.81 12.35
CA TYR A 43 -10.27 -0.64 13.08
C TYR A 43 -10.25 -1.56 14.31
N ASN A 44 -9.07 -2.01 14.71
CA ASN A 44 -8.86 -2.88 15.87
C ASN A 44 -8.06 -2.14 16.96
N LEU A 45 -7.76 -2.84 18.06
CA LEU A 45 -6.97 -2.29 19.17
C LEU A 45 -5.55 -1.83 18.76
N THR A 46 -5.03 -2.32 17.64
CA THR A 46 -3.74 -1.86 17.10
C THR A 46 -3.79 -0.39 16.69
N LEU A 47 -4.96 0.13 16.28
CA LEU A 47 -5.14 1.56 16.05
C LEU A 47 -4.99 2.34 17.35
N ASP A 48 -5.62 1.89 18.46
CA ASP A 48 -5.52 2.52 19.77
C ASP A 48 -4.03 2.63 20.21
N GLU A 49 -3.29 1.52 20.09
CA GLU A 49 -1.85 1.48 20.40
C GLU A 49 -1.04 2.43 19.51
N THR A 50 -1.40 2.49 18.23
CA THR A 50 -0.77 3.37 17.24
C THR A 50 -0.95 4.84 17.61
N ILE A 51 -2.18 5.25 17.94
CA ILE A 51 -2.49 6.61 18.35
C ILE A 51 -1.72 6.97 19.63
N LEU A 52 -1.65 6.07 20.61
CA LEU A 52 -0.92 6.31 21.87
C LEU A 52 0.58 6.49 21.64
N LYS A 53 1.21 5.60 20.87
CA LYS A 53 2.64 5.70 20.56
C LYS A 53 2.94 6.96 19.75
N ALA A 54 2.14 7.26 18.74
CA ALA A 54 2.28 8.47 17.93
C ALA A 54 2.12 9.74 18.79
N LYS A 55 1.12 9.77 19.70
CA LYS A 55 0.93 10.88 20.64
C LYS A 55 2.11 11.07 21.58
N SER A 56 2.68 9.97 22.08
CA SER A 56 3.88 10.01 22.93
C SER A 56 5.07 10.62 22.19
N VAL A 57 5.31 10.21 20.94
CA VAL A 57 6.41 10.75 20.11
C VAL A 57 6.16 12.21 19.77
N TYR A 58 4.93 12.56 19.38
CA TYR A 58 4.54 13.92 19.05
C TYR A 58 4.71 14.87 20.26
N SER A 59 4.29 14.45 21.45
CA SER A 59 4.41 15.25 22.67
C SER A 59 5.87 15.50 23.09
N LEU A 60 6.79 14.59 22.77
CA LEU A 60 8.22 14.80 22.99
C LEU A 60 8.80 15.87 22.06
N GLN A 61 8.29 15.96 20.83
CA GLN A 61 8.73 16.94 19.83
C GLN A 61 8.05 18.30 20.01
N TYR A 62 6.79 18.31 20.46
CA TYR A 62 5.95 19.50 20.64
C TYR A 62 5.32 19.53 22.05
N PRO A 63 6.08 19.85 23.12
CA PRO A 63 5.63 19.71 24.51
C PRO A 63 4.42 20.56 24.91
N ASN A 64 4.14 21.63 24.15
CA ASN A 64 3.04 22.55 24.41
C ASN A 64 1.88 22.40 23.43
N ALA A 65 1.93 21.40 22.54
CA ALA A 65 0.86 21.18 21.58
C ALA A 65 -0.40 20.64 22.28
N SER A 66 -1.54 21.16 21.86
CA SER A 66 -2.86 20.71 22.27
C SER A 66 -3.22 19.36 21.64
N ASP A 67 -4.20 18.67 22.23
CA ASP A 67 -4.77 17.46 21.63
C ASP A 67 -5.34 17.73 20.24
N SER A 68 -5.88 18.92 19.98
CA SER A 68 -6.37 19.31 18.65
C SER A 68 -5.24 19.37 17.63
N GLU A 69 -4.09 19.97 17.99
CA GLU A 69 -2.91 20.02 17.12
C GLU A 69 -2.36 18.63 16.86
N PHE A 70 -2.36 17.75 17.87
CA PHE A 70 -2.02 16.34 17.67
C PHE A 70 -3.01 15.63 16.74
N ILE A 71 -4.33 15.82 16.91
CA ILE A 71 -5.35 15.17 16.07
C ILE A 71 -5.19 15.61 14.61
N ASP A 72 -5.06 16.92 14.37
CA ASP A 72 -4.87 17.47 13.03
C ASP A 72 -3.58 16.94 12.39
N TRP A 73 -2.49 16.94 13.15
CA TRP A 73 -1.23 16.35 12.71
C TRP A 73 -1.37 14.85 12.44
N PHE A 74 -1.96 14.09 13.36
CA PHE A 74 -2.11 12.65 13.24
C PHE A 74 -2.94 12.31 12.01
N ILE A 75 -4.07 13.00 11.76
CA ILE A 75 -4.92 12.77 10.59
C ILE A 75 -4.22 13.19 9.30
N ALA A 76 -3.53 14.32 9.30
CA ALA A 76 -2.77 14.79 8.14
C ALA A 76 -1.68 13.77 7.75
N ASN A 77 -1.06 13.16 8.75
CA ASN A 77 0.03 12.20 8.56
C ASN A 77 -0.45 10.74 8.50
N PHE A 78 -1.68 10.41 8.93
CA PHE A 78 -2.24 9.05 8.97
C PHE A 78 -2.23 8.34 7.59
N LYS A 79 -1.97 9.08 6.51
CA LYS A 79 -1.95 8.56 5.14
C LYS A 79 -0.63 7.89 4.75
N HIS A 80 0.39 7.94 5.60
CA HIS A 80 1.73 7.46 5.30
C HIS A 80 2.03 6.10 5.97
N THR A 81 2.91 5.31 5.37
CA THR A 81 3.37 4.00 5.86
C THR A 81 3.95 4.00 7.28
N TRP A 82 4.39 5.13 7.83
CA TRP A 82 4.87 5.26 9.22
C TRP A 82 3.88 4.76 10.28
N LEU A 83 2.57 4.67 10.02
CA LEU A 83 1.64 4.06 10.97
C LEU A 83 1.98 2.61 11.29
N THR A 84 2.56 1.90 10.33
CA THR A 84 3.03 0.53 10.54
C THR A 84 4.13 0.47 11.60
N GLU A 85 4.93 1.53 11.77
CA GLU A 85 5.99 1.57 12.78
C GLU A 85 5.46 1.45 14.21
N PHE A 86 4.21 1.86 14.45
CA PHE A 86 3.58 1.76 15.76
C PHE A 86 2.79 0.49 15.97
N CYS A 87 2.66 -0.36 14.96
CA CYS A 87 1.99 -1.64 15.08
C CYS A 87 2.78 -2.64 15.95
N SER A 88 2.19 -3.80 16.21
CA SER A 88 2.87 -4.89 16.91
C SER A 88 4.06 -5.39 16.09
N TYR A 89 5.00 -6.08 16.74
CA TYR A 89 6.15 -6.66 16.05
C TYR A 89 5.71 -7.62 14.93
N GLU A 90 4.68 -8.43 15.19
CA GLU A 90 4.14 -9.41 14.25
C GLU A 90 3.55 -8.76 13.00
N VAL A 91 2.85 -7.63 13.15
CA VAL A 91 2.31 -6.86 12.01
C VAL A 91 3.44 -6.27 11.18
N ARG A 92 4.46 -5.71 11.82
CA ARG A 92 5.63 -5.12 11.13
C ARG A 92 6.42 -6.19 10.38
N ASP A 93 6.78 -7.29 11.03
CA ASP A 93 7.50 -8.41 10.43
C ASP A 93 6.75 -8.97 9.20
N ARG A 94 5.43 -9.15 9.32
CA ARG A 94 4.60 -9.55 8.17
C ARG A 94 4.60 -8.50 7.06
N ASN A 95 4.42 -7.22 7.39
CA ASN A 95 4.41 -6.15 6.39
C ASN A 95 5.74 -6.08 5.63
N ASP A 96 6.86 -6.24 6.32
CA ASP A 96 8.19 -6.29 5.71
C ASP A 96 8.28 -7.45 4.71
N ARG A 97 7.77 -8.63 5.08
CA ARG A 97 7.73 -9.81 4.19
C ARG A 97 6.79 -9.63 2.99
N VAL A 98 5.63 -8.98 3.18
CA VAL A 98 4.73 -8.64 2.07
C VAL A 98 5.39 -7.62 1.13
N HIS A 99 6.06 -6.61 1.68
CA HIS A 99 6.79 -5.63 0.89
C HIS A 99 7.94 -6.28 0.10
N GLU A 100 8.70 -7.18 0.72
CA GLU A 100 9.74 -7.95 0.05
C GLU A 100 9.16 -8.82 -1.09
N ALA A 101 8.03 -9.49 -0.85
CA ALA A 101 7.33 -10.26 -1.89
C ALA A 101 6.92 -9.37 -3.06
N TYR A 102 6.38 -8.17 -2.79
CA TYR A 102 6.02 -7.19 -3.80
C TYR A 102 7.23 -6.79 -4.66
N LEU A 103 8.36 -6.43 -4.04
CA LEU A 103 9.60 -6.07 -4.75
C LEU A 103 10.12 -7.21 -5.63
N ASN A 104 10.07 -8.46 -5.14
CA ASN A 104 10.47 -9.63 -5.90
C ASN A 104 9.56 -9.92 -7.11
N ILE A 105 8.24 -9.66 -6.98
CA ILE A 105 7.30 -9.75 -8.10
C ILE A 105 7.60 -8.65 -9.13
N LEU A 106 7.83 -7.40 -8.69
CA LEU A 106 8.24 -6.30 -9.56
C LEU A 106 9.51 -6.65 -10.33
N GLU A 107 10.51 -7.20 -9.66
CA GLU A 107 11.75 -7.62 -10.33
C GLU A 107 11.46 -8.67 -11.41
N THR A 108 10.54 -9.60 -11.16
CA THR A 108 10.14 -10.61 -12.15
C THR A 108 9.43 -9.97 -13.35
N ILE A 109 8.58 -8.97 -13.13
CA ILE A 109 7.95 -8.18 -14.20
C ILE A 109 9.03 -7.47 -15.02
N TYR A 110 9.95 -6.76 -14.38
CA TYR A 110 11.00 -6.00 -15.08
C TYR A 110 11.94 -6.92 -15.87
N ARG A 111 12.32 -8.06 -15.30
CA ARG A 111 13.05 -9.09 -16.03
C ARG A 111 12.28 -9.51 -17.27
N THR A 112 10.99 -9.81 -17.15
CA THR A 112 10.12 -10.14 -18.30
C THR A 112 10.11 -9.03 -19.35
N GLN A 113 9.89 -7.77 -18.95
CA GLN A 113 9.92 -6.61 -19.83
C GLN A 113 11.26 -6.45 -20.56
N SER A 114 12.38 -6.71 -19.89
CA SER A 114 13.73 -6.62 -20.48
C SER A 114 13.98 -7.60 -21.64
N TRP A 115 13.14 -8.62 -21.82
CA TRP A 115 13.23 -9.57 -22.95
C TRP A 115 12.33 -9.17 -24.12
N MET A 116 11.44 -8.20 -23.92
CA MET A 116 10.49 -7.75 -24.92
C MET A 116 11.20 -6.91 -26.00
N LYS A 117 10.72 -7.02 -27.23
CA LYS A 117 11.24 -6.26 -28.36
C LYS A 117 10.48 -4.96 -28.59
N GLU A 118 9.20 -4.97 -28.26
CA GLU A 118 8.32 -3.82 -28.43
C GLU A 118 8.49 -2.87 -27.26
N GLU A 119 8.82 -1.61 -27.55
CA GLU A 119 9.05 -0.58 -26.54
C GLU A 119 7.88 -0.40 -25.57
N LYS A 120 6.64 -0.52 -26.08
CA LYS A 120 5.42 -0.46 -25.26
C LYS A 120 5.39 -1.54 -24.18
N LEU A 121 5.81 -2.77 -24.51
CA LEU A 121 5.89 -3.87 -23.54
C LEU A 121 7.06 -3.69 -22.56
N CYS A 122 8.09 -2.93 -22.95
CA CYS A 122 9.19 -2.55 -22.06
C CYS A 122 8.87 -1.36 -21.16
N THR A 123 7.75 -0.67 -21.40
CA THR A 123 7.40 0.54 -20.66
C THR A 123 6.60 0.19 -19.42
N LYS A 124 6.91 0.87 -18.31
CA LYS A 124 6.16 0.79 -17.07
C LYS A 124 5.80 2.19 -16.60
N VAL A 125 4.72 2.28 -15.82
CA VAL A 125 4.35 3.48 -15.09
C VAL A 125 4.29 3.14 -13.61
N ASP A 126 5.10 3.81 -12.81
CA ASP A 126 5.05 3.68 -11.35
C ASP A 126 4.31 4.86 -10.74
N VAL A 127 3.42 4.59 -9.80
CA VAL A 127 2.69 5.60 -9.04
C VAL A 127 3.09 5.51 -7.58
N MET A 128 3.62 6.61 -7.06
CA MET A 128 4.01 6.78 -5.65
C MET A 128 2.84 7.40 -4.87
N TRP A 129 1.86 6.58 -4.53
CA TRP A 129 0.62 7.05 -3.88
C TRP A 129 0.87 7.69 -2.51
N GLU A 130 1.90 7.23 -1.79
CA GLU A 130 2.31 7.81 -0.52
C GLU A 130 2.72 9.28 -0.63
N GLU A 131 3.35 9.65 -1.74
CA GLU A 131 3.82 11.01 -1.99
C GLU A 131 2.70 11.89 -2.57
N ARG A 132 1.85 11.29 -3.42
CA ARG A 132 0.71 11.95 -4.06
C ARG A 132 -0.37 12.41 -3.08
N GLY A 133 -0.58 11.64 -2.01
CA GLY A 133 -1.67 11.84 -1.08
C GLY A 133 -3.06 11.55 -1.68
N GLY A 134 -4.08 11.40 -0.83
CA GLY A 134 -5.48 11.30 -1.26
C GLY A 134 -6.12 9.91 -1.20
N ASN A 135 -5.35 8.82 -1.32
CA ASN A 135 -5.85 7.44 -1.17
C ASN A 135 -5.18 6.73 0.02
N TYR A 136 -5.97 6.43 1.06
CA TYR A 136 -5.53 5.94 2.37
C TYR A 136 -4.91 4.54 2.38
N ASN A 137 -5.10 3.78 1.30
CA ASN A 137 -4.74 2.38 1.26
C ASN A 137 -3.73 2.04 0.16
N LEU A 138 -3.46 2.91 -0.81
CA LEU A 138 -2.51 2.62 -1.88
C LEU A 138 -1.15 3.17 -1.48
N LEU A 139 -0.11 2.34 -1.56
CA LEU A 139 1.27 2.75 -1.25
C LEU A 139 2.05 2.95 -2.54
N HIS A 140 2.11 1.88 -3.33
CA HIS A 140 2.78 1.86 -4.61
C HIS A 140 1.93 1.11 -5.62
N GLN A 141 2.00 1.54 -6.87
CA GLN A 141 1.39 0.82 -7.97
C GLN A 141 2.35 0.83 -9.16
N THR A 142 2.48 -0.29 -9.84
CA THR A 142 3.22 -0.40 -11.09
C THR A 142 2.28 -0.95 -12.15
N ILE A 143 2.08 -0.17 -13.21
CA ILE A 143 1.21 -0.48 -14.34
C ILE A 143 2.07 -0.77 -15.56
N THR A 144 1.77 -1.87 -16.23
CA THR A 144 2.36 -2.25 -17.51
C THR A 144 1.24 -2.57 -18.49
N LEU A 145 1.57 -2.82 -19.76
CA LEU A 145 0.56 -3.20 -20.75
C LEU A 145 -0.13 -4.55 -20.46
N PHE A 146 0.48 -5.43 -19.65
CA PHE A 146 -0.01 -6.79 -19.43
C PHE A 146 -0.38 -7.11 -17.97
N CYS A 147 -0.05 -6.21 -17.04
CA CYS A 147 -0.45 -6.34 -15.64
C CYS A 147 -0.40 -5.01 -14.89
N ASP A 148 -1.19 -4.96 -13.83
CA ASP A 148 -1.19 -3.94 -12.79
C ASP A 148 -0.92 -4.60 -11.44
N ILE A 149 0.07 -4.11 -10.72
CA ILE A 149 0.40 -4.59 -9.38
C ILE A 149 0.40 -3.44 -8.38
N VAL A 150 -0.28 -3.66 -7.27
CA VAL A 150 -0.49 -2.67 -6.22
C VAL A 150 0.02 -3.22 -4.90
N LEU A 151 0.87 -2.47 -4.23
CA LEU A 151 1.11 -2.62 -2.80
C LEU A 151 0.18 -1.66 -2.05
N ALA A 152 -0.58 -2.20 -1.12
CA ALA A 152 -1.60 -1.47 -0.38
C ALA A 152 -1.57 -1.80 1.12
N CYS A 153 -2.17 -0.94 1.92
CA CYS A 153 -2.30 -1.04 3.37
C CYS A 153 -3.78 -1.03 3.75
N ASN A 154 -4.22 -2.03 4.52
CA ASN A 154 -5.61 -2.10 4.98
C ASN A 154 -5.82 -1.26 6.27
N GLN A 155 -7.06 -1.21 6.75
CA GLN A 155 -7.42 -0.46 7.96
C GLN A 155 -6.75 -0.98 9.25
N ARG A 156 -6.22 -2.21 9.24
CA ARG A 156 -5.48 -2.80 10.35
C ARG A 156 -3.97 -2.56 10.24
N CYS A 157 -3.56 -1.63 9.37
CA CYS A 157 -2.17 -1.33 9.05
C CYS A 157 -1.41 -2.54 8.46
N GLU A 158 -2.11 -3.45 7.80
CA GLU A 158 -1.52 -4.67 7.24
C GLU A 158 -1.33 -4.49 5.74
N TYR A 159 -0.14 -4.81 5.25
CA TYR A 159 0.14 -4.76 3.84
C TYR A 159 -0.48 -5.92 3.10
N TYR A 160 -0.90 -5.65 1.88
CA TYR A 160 -1.39 -6.66 0.95
C TYR A 160 -1.02 -6.27 -0.48
N ILE A 161 -0.92 -7.27 -1.35
CA ILE A 161 -0.60 -7.12 -2.77
C ILE A 161 -1.87 -7.41 -3.56
N SER A 162 -2.23 -6.52 -4.47
CA SER A 162 -3.19 -6.84 -5.53
C SER A 162 -2.42 -7.04 -6.82
N TYR A 163 -2.58 -8.20 -7.44
CA TYR A 163 -1.98 -8.51 -8.73
C TYR A 163 -3.07 -8.78 -9.75
N ASN A 164 -3.08 -7.93 -10.77
CA ASN A 164 -4.08 -7.92 -11.81
C ASN A 164 -3.43 -8.26 -13.15
N LEU A 165 -3.85 -9.35 -13.78
CA LEU A 165 -3.37 -9.75 -15.10
C LEU A 165 -4.39 -9.41 -16.19
N ASP A 166 -3.90 -8.86 -17.29
CA ASP A 166 -4.68 -8.78 -18.52
C ASP A 166 -4.94 -10.20 -19.04
N TYR A 167 -6.16 -10.47 -19.50
CA TYR A 167 -6.54 -11.77 -20.01
C TYR A 167 -5.75 -12.20 -21.26
N ARG A 168 -5.15 -11.25 -21.99
CA ARG A 168 -4.27 -11.45 -23.16
C ARG A 168 -2.78 -11.49 -22.77
N CYS A 169 -2.43 -11.53 -21.49
CA CYS A 169 -1.04 -11.54 -21.04
C CYS A 169 -0.22 -12.66 -21.74
N GLU A 170 -0.78 -13.86 -21.90
CA GLU A 170 -0.11 -14.94 -22.64
C GLU A 170 0.16 -14.60 -24.12
N GLU A 171 -0.72 -13.84 -24.77
CA GLU A 171 -0.53 -13.38 -26.15
C GLU A 171 0.54 -12.28 -26.24
N MET A 172 0.58 -11.38 -25.24
CA MET A 172 1.47 -10.22 -25.21
C MET A 172 2.93 -10.59 -24.89
N ILE A 173 3.14 -11.37 -23.83
CA ILE A 173 4.49 -11.70 -23.35
C ILE A 173 4.85 -13.16 -23.58
N GLY A 174 3.94 -13.98 -24.10
CA GLY A 174 4.17 -15.40 -24.35
C GLY A 174 3.95 -16.29 -23.12
N LYS A 175 3.62 -17.55 -23.40
CA LYS A 175 3.32 -18.57 -22.40
C LYS A 175 4.44 -18.80 -21.38
N PHE A 176 5.69 -18.79 -21.84
CA PHE A 176 6.85 -19.03 -20.97
C PHE A 176 6.94 -17.97 -19.85
N PHE A 177 6.84 -16.69 -20.22
CA PHE A 177 6.94 -15.60 -19.26
C PHE A 177 5.70 -15.49 -18.37
N THR A 178 4.52 -15.72 -18.94
CA THR A 178 3.26 -15.77 -18.18
C THR A 178 3.32 -16.84 -17.08
N ASN A 179 3.73 -18.07 -17.43
CA ASN A 179 3.90 -19.14 -16.44
C ASN A 179 4.97 -18.82 -15.40
N THR A 180 6.05 -18.15 -15.81
CA THR A 180 7.11 -17.73 -14.89
C THR A 180 6.61 -16.70 -13.89
N LEU A 181 5.83 -15.69 -14.35
CA LEU A 181 5.21 -14.70 -13.48
C LEU A 181 4.28 -15.35 -12.46
N LEU A 182 3.32 -16.16 -12.92
CA LEU A 182 2.37 -16.87 -12.06
C LEU A 182 3.08 -17.74 -11.01
N ARG A 183 4.12 -18.47 -11.44
CA ARG A 183 4.92 -19.31 -10.55
C ARG A 183 5.65 -18.45 -9.50
N ARG A 184 6.24 -17.33 -9.90
CA ARG A 184 7.00 -16.44 -8.99
C ARG A 184 6.09 -15.76 -7.98
N ILE A 185 4.92 -15.29 -8.42
CA ILE A 185 3.91 -14.75 -7.52
C ILE A 185 3.57 -15.78 -6.46
N TYR A 186 3.23 -16.99 -6.88
CA TYR A 186 2.95 -18.07 -5.95
C TYR A 186 4.14 -18.30 -5.00
N GLU A 187 5.36 -18.49 -5.50
CA GLU A 187 6.57 -18.72 -4.71
C GLU A 187 6.82 -17.62 -3.65
N PHE A 188 6.59 -16.35 -3.99
CA PHE A 188 6.85 -15.23 -3.08
C PHE A 188 5.72 -14.99 -2.07
N THR A 189 4.52 -15.53 -2.31
CA THR A 189 3.36 -15.32 -1.44
C THR A 189 2.80 -16.61 -0.85
N MET A 190 3.56 -17.72 -0.86
CA MET A 190 3.11 -18.99 -0.28
C MET A 190 2.91 -18.89 1.25
N ASN A 191 2.17 -19.87 1.79
CA ASN A 191 1.97 -20.07 3.22
C ASN A 191 1.19 -18.93 3.89
N ASP A 192 1.81 -18.26 4.85
CA ASP A 192 1.20 -17.25 5.70
C ASP A 192 1.00 -15.90 5.00
N LEU A 193 1.54 -15.72 3.80
CA LEU A 193 1.34 -14.52 2.98
C LEU A 193 0.16 -14.63 1.99
N GLU A 194 -0.36 -15.84 1.75
CA GLU A 194 -1.48 -16.07 0.81
C GLU A 194 -2.73 -15.22 1.14
N PRO A 195 -3.13 -15.05 2.43
CA PRO A 195 -4.28 -14.20 2.77
C PRO A 195 -4.10 -12.71 2.43
N TYR A 196 -2.87 -12.28 2.14
CA TYR A 196 -2.51 -10.90 1.82
C TYR A 196 -2.24 -10.72 0.33
N LEU A 197 -2.56 -11.72 -0.50
CA LEU A 197 -2.51 -11.64 -1.95
C LEU A 197 -3.93 -11.66 -2.53
N ASN A 198 -4.27 -10.63 -3.29
CA ASN A 198 -5.46 -10.58 -4.12
C ASN A 198 -5.05 -10.81 -5.58
N LEU A 199 -5.41 -11.96 -6.14
CA LEU A 199 -5.22 -12.26 -7.56
C LEU A 199 -6.52 -11.99 -8.30
N ASN A 200 -6.51 -11.00 -9.18
CA ASN A 200 -7.66 -10.70 -10.02
C ASN A 200 -7.30 -10.86 -11.51
N SER A 201 -8.27 -11.33 -12.29
CA SER A 201 -8.23 -11.16 -13.74
C SER A 201 -9.06 -9.92 -14.05
N LEU A 202 -8.46 -8.96 -14.75
CA LEU A 202 -9.20 -7.78 -15.15
C LEU A 202 -9.99 -8.08 -16.42
N ILE A 203 -11.29 -7.78 -16.36
CA ILE A 203 -12.21 -7.80 -17.51
C ILE A 203 -12.11 -6.47 -18.28
N VAL A 204 -11.59 -5.42 -17.63
CA VAL A 204 -11.30 -4.12 -18.23
C VAL A 204 -9.98 -4.22 -18.99
N ASP A 205 -9.90 -3.57 -20.15
CA ASP A 205 -8.72 -3.59 -21.02
C ASP A 205 -7.56 -2.86 -20.31
N GLU A 206 -6.53 -3.59 -19.87
CA GLU A 206 -5.37 -3.00 -19.17
C GLU A 206 -4.63 -1.98 -20.05
N SER A 207 -4.81 -2.06 -21.37
CA SER A 207 -4.25 -1.05 -22.26
C SER A 207 -4.86 0.33 -22.04
N ASP A 208 -6.13 0.43 -21.63
CA ASP A 208 -6.77 1.72 -21.32
C ASP A 208 -6.20 2.31 -20.03
N ASN A 209 -6.09 1.50 -18.97
CA ASN A 209 -5.48 1.90 -17.69
C ASN A 209 -4.02 2.34 -17.89
N PHE A 210 -3.26 1.58 -18.66
CA PHE A 210 -1.87 1.90 -18.98
C PHE A 210 -1.75 3.20 -19.81
N ILE A 211 -2.62 3.42 -20.80
CA ILE A 211 -2.64 4.65 -21.60
C ILE A 211 -3.00 5.86 -20.75
N GLU A 212 -3.94 5.73 -19.81
CA GLU A 212 -4.32 6.79 -18.89
C GLU A 212 -3.15 7.15 -17.97
N ALA A 213 -2.54 6.15 -17.33
CA ALA A 213 -1.37 6.34 -16.48
C ALA A 213 -0.18 6.99 -17.23
N LEU A 214 0.03 6.61 -18.50
CA LEU A 214 1.05 7.24 -19.36
C LEU A 214 0.75 8.69 -19.72
N LYS A 215 -0.51 9.10 -19.75
CA LYS A 215 -0.88 10.51 -19.95
C LYS A 215 -0.64 11.28 -18.67
N GLU A 216 -1.08 10.71 -17.55
CA GLU A 216 -0.93 11.30 -16.21
C GLU A 216 0.54 11.52 -15.85
N SER A 217 1.43 10.60 -16.25
CA SER A 217 2.88 10.71 -16.01
C SER A 217 3.56 11.92 -16.65
N ARG A 218 2.85 12.70 -17.47
CA ARG A 218 3.38 13.92 -18.11
C ARG A 218 3.13 15.16 -17.28
N ASP A 219 2.13 15.10 -16.41
CA ASP A 219 1.58 16.24 -15.68
C ASP A 219 1.63 16.04 -14.15
N ASP A 220 1.95 14.83 -13.67
CA ASP A 220 2.00 14.46 -12.25
C ASP A 220 3.38 13.88 -11.86
N ASP A 221 4.10 14.59 -10.98
CA ASP A 221 5.44 14.22 -10.50
C ASP A 221 5.44 12.92 -9.65
N PHE A 222 4.27 12.41 -9.26
CA PHE A 222 4.15 11.15 -8.52
C PHE A 222 3.87 9.95 -9.43
N VAL A 223 3.72 10.19 -10.74
CA VAL A 223 3.45 9.18 -11.76
C VAL A 223 4.61 9.18 -12.75
N MET A 224 5.42 8.12 -12.71
CA MET A 224 6.70 8.05 -13.42
C MET A 224 6.67 6.97 -14.49
N ALA A 225 6.63 7.39 -15.75
CA ALA A 225 6.80 6.49 -16.88
C ALA A 225 8.29 6.26 -17.18
N SER A 226 8.69 5.00 -17.33
CA SER A 226 10.07 4.64 -17.67
C SER A 226 10.14 3.40 -18.54
N ILE A 227 11.23 3.26 -19.29
CA ILE A 227 11.52 2.08 -20.11
C ILE A 227 12.47 1.18 -19.31
N VAL A 228 12.10 -0.09 -19.17
CA VAL A 228 12.98 -1.12 -18.62
C VAL A 228 14.05 -1.45 -19.67
N PRO A 229 15.35 -1.31 -19.34
CA PRO A 229 16.43 -1.57 -20.30
C PRO A 229 16.39 -3.00 -20.85
N ASN A 230 16.56 -3.15 -22.16
CA ASN A 230 16.57 -4.46 -22.79
C ASN A 230 17.87 -5.21 -22.45
N SER A 231 17.74 -6.42 -21.94
CA SER A 231 18.86 -7.29 -21.55
C SER A 231 19.84 -7.59 -22.70
N LYS A 232 19.38 -7.51 -23.97
CA LYS A 232 20.21 -7.73 -25.16
C LYS A 232 21.06 -6.54 -25.60
N ILE A 233 20.78 -5.34 -25.10
CA ILE A 233 21.56 -4.14 -25.45
C ILE A 233 22.87 -4.09 -24.63
N ASN A 234 22.94 -4.79 -23.49
CA ASN A 234 24.13 -4.86 -22.64
C ASN A 234 25.04 -6.09 -22.88
N SER A 235 24.76 -6.94 -23.87
CA SER A 235 25.65 -8.05 -24.26
C SER A 235 26.79 -7.65 -25.22
N GLY A 236 27.02 -6.35 -25.42
CA GLY A 236 28.26 -5.85 -26.01
C GLY A 236 29.35 -5.78 -24.94
N CYS A 237 30.36 -6.67 -25.05
CA CYS A 237 31.50 -6.88 -24.14
C CYS A 237 31.23 -7.79 -22.95
N PHE A 238 31.27 -9.11 -23.18
CA PHE A 238 32.30 -9.97 -22.59
C PHE A 238 32.61 -11.08 -23.62
N LEU A 239 33.82 -11.06 -24.15
CA LEU A 239 34.44 -12.17 -24.90
C LEU A 239 34.82 -13.30 -23.95
#